data_AF-A0A1W0XAH6-F1
#
_entry.id   AF-A0A1W0XAH6-F1
#
_cell.length_a   1.000
_cell.length_b   1.000
_cell.length_c   1.000
_cell.angle_alpha   90.00
_cell.angle_beta   90.00
_cell.angle_gamma   90.00
#
_symmetry.space_group_name_H-M   'P 1'
#
loop_
_entity.id
_entity.type
_entity.pdbx_description
1 polymer ?
#
loop_
_entity_poly.entity_id
_entity_poly.type
_entity_poly.pdbx_seq_one_letter_code
_entity_poly.pdbx_strand_id
1 'polypeptide(L)'
;MKIKGAVSVCELAVRVFTGILIVAQACLLDYFMVTAQGLPALGWIVADLQVLVVFVCCNYMAIRYFFRMHHQKKTVSPAPEMGLLPYAFIIWISYSIVLMAKVAYMFKTFARSLPAEYTAMEGYFGTNMMKIAIGLSAGIFALLIAGHHRSRASQRHRFCLKWMQSHVVFELLDTVEFLSILFINEDQLLVPFAVENAIITYSCLNLILPFVGLYQLSSVNFARTKPNENFTIYQTLLATVMVNIPYLVIRLYLWHTLNFTTALFIMKNFIAIVGSFWELRMFIPYCARAEEEEGRDPEGKETTELKSLRKEEETETDPSLRLQIPASDSFDKISA
;
A
#
# COMPACT_ATOMS: atom_id res chain seq x y z
N MET A 1 1.01 -22.99 -30.55
CA MET A 1 0.45 -21.62 -30.39
C MET A 1 0.43 -21.28 -28.90
N LYS A 2 1.47 -20.61 -28.37
CA LYS A 2 1.57 -20.26 -26.93
C LYS A 2 0.73 -19.02 -26.68
N ILE A 3 -0.28 -19.11 -25.83
CA ILE A 3 -1.07 -17.98 -25.33
C ILE A 3 -0.14 -17.11 -24.46
N LYS A 4 0.72 -16.31 -25.11
CA LYS A 4 1.55 -15.28 -24.47
C LYS A 4 0.68 -14.05 -24.28
N GLY A 5 -0.06 -14.00 -23.17
CA GLY A 5 -0.88 -12.83 -22.84
C GLY A 5 -1.79 -13.01 -21.62
N ALA A 6 -2.08 -14.24 -21.22
CA ALA A 6 -2.86 -14.52 -20.02
C ALA A 6 -1.99 -14.38 -18.75
N VAL A 7 -2.60 -13.89 -17.67
CA VAL A 7 -2.12 -13.97 -16.28
C VAL A 7 -1.36 -15.29 -16.08
N SER A 8 -0.16 -15.23 -15.49
CA SER A 8 0.64 -16.43 -15.30
C SER A 8 -0.13 -17.44 -14.45
N VAL A 9 -0.04 -18.73 -14.75
CA VAL A 9 -0.66 -19.79 -13.91
C VAL A 9 -0.23 -19.64 -12.45
N CYS A 10 1.01 -19.22 -12.21
CA CYS A 10 1.52 -18.91 -10.88
C CYS A 10 0.80 -17.72 -10.22
N GLU A 11 0.55 -16.62 -10.94
CA GLU A 11 -0.19 -15.45 -10.43
C GLU A 11 -1.64 -15.84 -10.06
N LEU A 12 -2.28 -16.66 -10.89
CA LEU A 12 -3.61 -17.18 -10.60
C LEU A 12 -3.62 -18.10 -9.38
N ALA A 13 -2.64 -19.01 -9.27
CA ALA A 13 -2.49 -19.90 -8.12
C ALA A 13 -2.30 -19.12 -6.81
N VAL A 14 -1.49 -18.05 -6.83
CA VAL A 14 -1.30 -17.17 -5.66
C VAL A 14 -2.60 -16.49 -5.27
N ARG A 15 -3.41 -16.01 -6.23
CA ARG A 15 -4.72 -15.40 -5.93
C ARG A 15 -5.69 -16.40 -5.33
N VAL A 16 -5.77 -17.60 -5.87
CA VAL A 16 -6.61 -18.68 -5.31
C VAL A 16 -6.16 -19.02 -3.90
N PHE A 17 -4.86 -19.17 -3.68
CA PHE A 17 -4.30 -19.43 -2.35
C PHE A 17 -4.58 -18.29 -1.37
N THR A 18 -4.52 -17.03 -1.82
CA THR A 18 -4.92 -15.86 -1.01
C THR A 18 -6.38 -15.95 -0.59
N GLY A 19 -7.28 -16.30 -1.52
CA GLY A 19 -8.70 -16.49 -1.22
C GLY A 19 -8.95 -17.62 -0.22
N ILE A 20 -8.23 -18.73 -0.35
CA ILE A 20 -8.28 -19.85 0.61
C ILE A 20 -7.84 -19.38 2.01
N LEU A 21 -6.77 -18.59 2.13
CA LEU A 21 -6.34 -18.07 3.42
C LEU A 21 -7.32 -17.07 4.03
N ILE A 22 -7.96 -16.22 3.23
CA ILE A 22 -9.02 -15.33 3.71
C ILE A 22 -10.16 -16.15 4.31
N VAL A 23 -10.62 -17.19 3.62
CA VAL A 23 -11.69 -18.08 4.12
C VAL A 23 -11.23 -18.84 5.35
N ALA A 24 -10.02 -19.40 5.35
CA ALA A 24 -9.48 -20.14 6.49
C ALA A 24 -9.38 -19.26 7.74
N GLN A 25 -8.91 -18.03 7.59
CA GLN A 25 -8.85 -17.06 8.69
C GLN A 25 -10.25 -16.68 9.18
N ALA A 26 -11.19 -16.41 8.28
CA ALA A 26 -12.57 -16.09 8.64
C ALA A 26 -13.22 -17.22 9.45
N CYS A 27 -13.13 -18.45 8.96
CA CYS A 27 -13.63 -19.64 9.66
C CYS A 27 -12.99 -19.82 11.04
N LEU A 28 -11.68 -19.56 11.16
CA LEU A 28 -10.97 -19.69 12.42
C LEU A 28 -11.43 -18.65 13.44
N LEU A 29 -11.62 -17.39 13.01
CA LEU A 29 -12.14 -16.32 13.87
C LEU A 29 -13.61 -16.57 14.26
N ASP A 30 -14.43 -17.02 13.31
CA ASP A 30 -15.84 -17.35 13.59
C ASP A 30 -15.96 -18.50 14.58
N TYR A 31 -15.08 -19.50 14.50
CA TYR A 31 -15.02 -20.58 15.48
C TYR A 31 -14.82 -20.02 16.90
N PHE A 32 -13.88 -19.08 17.10
CA PHE A 32 -13.69 -18.47 18.42
C PHE A 32 -14.95 -17.73 18.91
N MET A 33 -15.59 -16.99 18.02
CA MET A 33 -16.77 -16.20 18.36
C MET A 33 -18.00 -17.06 18.68
N VAL A 34 -18.24 -18.10 17.87
CA VAL A 34 -19.35 -19.05 18.08
C VAL A 34 -19.13 -19.87 19.35
N THR A 35 -17.91 -20.28 19.63
CA THR A 35 -17.62 -21.05 20.84
C THR A 35 -17.80 -20.17 22.09
N ALA A 36 -17.46 -18.88 22.02
CA ALA A 36 -17.61 -17.97 23.15
C ALA A 36 -19.05 -17.47 23.38
N GLN A 37 -19.87 -17.30 22.34
CA GLN A 37 -21.18 -16.63 22.43
C GLN A 37 -22.37 -17.44 21.90
N GLY A 38 -22.13 -18.58 21.27
CA GLY A 38 -23.15 -19.39 20.64
C GLY A 38 -23.67 -18.79 19.33
N LEU A 39 -24.95 -19.03 19.05
CA LEU A 39 -25.58 -18.78 17.74
C LEU A 39 -25.57 -17.33 17.23
N PRO A 40 -25.65 -16.27 18.07
CA PRO A 40 -25.63 -14.88 17.57
C PRO A 40 -24.35 -14.54 16.80
N ALA A 41 -23.23 -15.18 17.12
CA ALA A 41 -21.97 -14.96 16.43
C ALA A 41 -22.01 -15.38 14.94
N LEU A 42 -22.97 -16.19 14.52
CA LEU A 42 -23.13 -16.59 13.11
C LEU A 42 -23.44 -15.40 12.18
N GLY A 43 -23.93 -14.27 12.71
CA GLY A 43 -24.16 -13.06 11.92
C GLY A 43 -22.89 -12.53 11.23
N TRP A 44 -21.71 -12.81 11.79
CA TRP A 44 -20.43 -12.39 11.24
C TRP A 44 -20.08 -13.05 9.90
N ILE A 45 -20.62 -14.25 9.64
CA ILE A 45 -20.44 -14.97 8.37
C ILE A 45 -20.92 -14.14 7.17
N VAL A 46 -21.96 -13.31 7.37
CA VAL A 46 -22.46 -12.40 6.32
C VAL A 46 -21.39 -11.38 5.92
N ALA A 47 -20.65 -10.84 6.90
CA ALA A 47 -19.56 -9.91 6.65
C ALA A 47 -18.39 -10.59 5.93
N ASP A 48 -18.05 -11.85 6.28
CA ASP A 48 -17.00 -12.60 5.59
C ASP A 48 -17.39 -12.92 4.15
N LEU A 49 -18.66 -13.27 3.92
CA LEU A 49 -19.18 -13.48 2.57
C LEU A 49 -19.06 -12.20 1.73
N GLN A 50 -19.34 -11.03 2.31
CA GLN A 50 -19.14 -9.74 1.63
C GLN A 50 -17.66 -9.54 1.26
N VAL A 51 -16.72 -9.81 2.16
CA VAL A 51 -15.28 -9.70 1.88
C VAL A 51 -14.87 -10.63 0.74
N LEU A 52 -15.37 -11.87 0.74
CA LEU A 52 -15.10 -12.85 -0.31
C LEU A 52 -15.65 -12.39 -1.68
N VAL A 53 -16.88 -11.86 -1.71
CA VAL A 53 -17.48 -11.29 -2.93
C VAL A 53 -16.64 -10.13 -3.45
N VAL A 54 -16.24 -9.17 -2.59
CA VAL A 54 -15.38 -8.04 -2.97
C VAL A 54 -14.04 -8.56 -3.50
N PHE A 55 -13.43 -9.55 -2.84
CA PHE A 55 -12.18 -10.17 -3.28
C PHE A 55 -12.29 -10.77 -4.69
N VAL A 56 -13.34 -11.56 -4.95
CA VAL A 56 -13.56 -12.19 -6.26
C VAL A 56 -13.85 -11.15 -7.34
N CYS A 57 -14.73 -10.18 -7.06
CA CYS A 57 -15.08 -9.11 -7.99
C CYS A 57 -13.86 -8.26 -8.35
N CYS A 58 -13.06 -7.81 -7.37
CA CYS A 58 -11.86 -7.03 -7.61
C CYS A 58 -10.81 -7.81 -8.41
N ASN A 59 -10.60 -9.09 -8.09
CA ASN A 59 -9.70 -9.94 -8.87
C ASN A 59 -10.18 -10.13 -10.32
N TYR A 60 -11.47 -10.35 -10.53
CA TYR A 60 -12.07 -10.44 -11.86
C TYR A 60 -11.90 -9.13 -12.65
N MET A 61 -12.20 -7.99 -12.02
CA MET A 61 -12.01 -6.67 -12.63
C MET A 61 -10.55 -6.39 -12.97
N ALA A 62 -9.61 -6.75 -12.08
CA ALA A 62 -8.17 -6.62 -12.31
C ALA A 62 -7.74 -7.45 -13.53
N ILE A 63 -8.17 -8.72 -13.61
CA ILE A 63 -7.87 -9.60 -14.76
C ILE A 63 -8.42 -8.98 -16.05
N ARG A 64 -9.69 -8.55 -16.05
CA ARG A 64 -10.35 -7.94 -17.21
C ARG A 64 -9.67 -6.64 -17.64
N TYR A 65 -9.25 -5.80 -16.69
CA TYR A 65 -8.48 -4.59 -16.94
C TYR A 65 -7.17 -4.92 -17.66
N PHE A 66 -6.41 -5.91 -17.17
CA PHE A 66 -5.15 -6.30 -17.79
C PHE A 66 -5.31 -6.92 -19.18
N PHE A 67 -6.36 -7.73 -19.41
CA PHE A 67 -6.68 -8.22 -20.74
C PHE A 67 -6.96 -7.07 -21.72
N ARG A 68 -7.78 -6.08 -21.32
CA ARG A 68 -8.07 -4.91 -22.16
C ARG A 68 -6.81 -4.11 -22.49
N MET A 69 -5.95 -3.87 -21.50
CA MET A 69 -4.69 -3.14 -21.69
C MET A 69 -3.74 -3.85 -22.66
N HIS A 70 -3.72 -5.19 -22.67
CA HIS A 70 -2.88 -5.96 -23.60
C HIS A 70 -3.42 -5.93 -25.05
N HIS A 71 -4.74 -5.84 -25.23
CA HIS A 71 -5.37 -5.81 -26.56
C HIS A 71 -5.46 -4.41 -27.18
N GLN A 72 -5.29 -3.33 -26.39
CA GLN A 72 -5.15 -1.99 -26.94
C GLN A 72 -3.84 -1.87 -27.74
N LYS A 73 -3.97 -1.76 -29.06
CA LYS A 73 -2.89 -1.24 -29.93
C LYS A 73 -2.59 0.20 -29.50
N LYS A 74 -1.32 0.60 -29.56
CA LYS A 74 -0.72 1.87 -29.07
C LYS A 74 -1.33 3.19 -29.61
N THR A 75 -2.51 3.20 -30.23
CA THR A 75 -2.88 4.24 -31.21
C THR A 75 -4.00 5.19 -30.82
N VAL A 76 -4.57 5.17 -29.62
CA VAL A 76 -5.54 6.22 -29.21
C VAL A 76 -5.36 6.57 -27.74
N SER A 77 -5.40 7.87 -27.45
CA SER A 77 -5.16 8.59 -26.19
C SER A 77 -5.20 7.77 -24.89
N PRO A 78 -4.25 8.02 -23.96
CA PRO A 78 -4.16 7.24 -22.73
C PRO A 78 -5.42 7.46 -21.88
N ALA A 79 -6.28 6.45 -21.80
CA ALA A 79 -7.25 6.36 -20.72
C ALA A 79 -6.48 6.44 -19.39
N PRO A 80 -7.10 6.93 -18.28
CA PRO A 80 -6.45 6.94 -16.98
C PRO A 80 -6.00 5.52 -16.63
N GLU A 81 -4.70 5.27 -16.77
CA GLU A 81 -4.11 3.96 -16.55
C GLU A 81 -4.04 3.76 -15.03
N MET A 82 -4.89 2.88 -14.48
CA MET A 82 -4.70 2.38 -13.12
C MET A 82 -3.29 1.79 -12.99
N GLY A 83 -2.70 2.02 -11.82
CA GLY A 83 -1.37 1.59 -11.44
C GLY A 83 -1.18 0.06 -11.39
N LEU A 84 -0.09 -0.36 -10.78
CA LEU A 84 0.41 -1.72 -10.87
C LEU A 84 -0.46 -2.75 -10.13
N LEU A 85 -1.19 -2.32 -9.11
CA LEU A 85 -2.11 -3.15 -8.30
C LEU A 85 -3.55 -2.62 -8.37
N PRO A 86 -4.24 -2.74 -9.52
CA PRO A 86 -5.61 -2.24 -9.65
C PRO A 86 -6.50 -2.95 -8.64
N TYR A 87 -7.22 -2.16 -7.83
CA TYR A 87 -8.22 -2.60 -6.86
C TYR A 87 -7.69 -3.39 -5.64
N ALA A 88 -6.38 -3.62 -5.48
CA ALA A 88 -5.84 -4.31 -4.30
C ALA A 88 -6.14 -3.53 -2.99
N PHE A 89 -6.17 -2.21 -3.07
CA PHE A 89 -6.56 -1.34 -1.96
C PHE A 89 -8.02 -1.56 -1.52
N ILE A 90 -8.94 -1.84 -2.46
CA ILE A 90 -10.35 -2.13 -2.17
C ILE A 90 -10.48 -3.47 -1.45
N ILE A 91 -9.74 -4.47 -1.94
CA ILE A 91 -9.67 -5.79 -1.28
C ILE A 91 -9.19 -5.60 0.17
N TRP A 92 -8.05 -4.92 0.36
CA TRP A 92 -7.49 -4.74 1.69
C TRP A 92 -8.39 -3.96 2.64
N ILE A 93 -8.99 -2.83 2.21
CA ILE A 93 -9.85 -2.05 3.10
C ILE A 93 -11.11 -2.81 3.51
N SER A 94 -11.74 -3.51 2.57
CA SER A 94 -12.93 -4.34 2.86
C SER A 94 -12.59 -5.45 3.87
N TYR A 95 -11.48 -6.15 3.65
CA TYR A 95 -10.97 -7.19 4.54
C TYR A 95 -10.57 -6.65 5.92
N SER A 96 -9.78 -5.57 5.97
CA SER A 96 -9.25 -5.01 7.23
C SER A 96 -10.34 -4.40 8.10
N ILE A 97 -11.40 -3.81 7.54
CA ILE A 97 -12.54 -3.31 8.33
C ILE A 97 -13.24 -4.45 9.07
N VAL A 98 -13.52 -5.57 8.38
CA VAL A 98 -14.18 -6.73 9.00
C VAL A 98 -13.26 -7.39 10.02
N LEU A 99 -11.97 -7.59 9.67
CA LEU A 99 -10.98 -8.13 10.60
C LEU A 99 -10.85 -7.25 11.85
N MET A 100 -10.73 -5.94 11.68
CA MET A 100 -10.65 -4.96 12.78
C MET A 100 -11.86 -5.07 13.70
N ALA A 101 -13.07 -5.12 13.15
CA ALA A 101 -14.29 -5.24 13.93
C ALA A 101 -14.31 -6.53 14.76
N LYS A 102 -13.92 -7.67 14.16
CA LYS A 102 -13.80 -8.96 14.87
C LYS A 102 -12.74 -8.89 15.96
N VAL A 103 -11.55 -8.37 15.65
CA VAL A 103 -10.45 -8.23 16.63
C VAL A 103 -10.90 -7.39 17.82
N ALA A 104 -11.43 -6.19 17.59
CA ALA A 104 -11.92 -5.32 18.65
C ALA A 104 -12.99 -6.03 19.51
N TYR A 105 -13.92 -6.73 18.86
CA TYR A 105 -14.99 -7.46 19.52
C TYR A 105 -14.48 -8.60 20.42
N MET A 106 -13.59 -9.45 19.89
CA MET A 106 -13.02 -10.58 20.63
C MET A 106 -12.25 -10.10 21.87
N PHE A 107 -11.38 -9.09 21.69
CA PHE A 107 -10.57 -8.54 22.79
C PHE A 107 -11.41 -7.84 23.87
N LYS A 108 -12.56 -7.28 23.50
CA LYS A 108 -13.50 -6.68 24.46
C LYS A 108 -14.36 -7.68 25.21
N THR A 109 -14.63 -8.84 24.62
CA THR A 109 -15.66 -9.74 25.15
C THR A 109 -15.07 -10.93 25.90
N PHE A 110 -14.17 -11.70 25.29
CA PHE A 110 -13.76 -13.00 25.83
C PHE A 110 -12.27 -13.32 25.66
N ALA A 111 -11.49 -12.52 24.94
CA ALA A 111 -10.07 -12.81 24.72
C ALA A 111 -9.28 -13.00 26.03
N ARG A 112 -9.66 -12.29 27.09
CA ARG A 112 -8.99 -12.38 28.40
C ARG A 112 -9.19 -13.72 29.10
N SER A 113 -10.30 -14.40 28.83
CA SER A 113 -10.66 -15.68 29.44
C SER A 113 -10.21 -16.88 28.61
N LEU A 114 -9.57 -16.66 27.45
CA LEU A 114 -9.06 -17.76 26.62
C LEU A 114 -7.89 -18.48 27.32
N PRO A 115 -7.90 -19.82 27.37
CA PRO A 115 -6.77 -20.57 27.92
C PRO A 115 -5.50 -20.36 27.08
N ALA A 116 -4.35 -20.39 27.74
CA ALA A 116 -3.05 -20.20 27.07
C ALA A 116 -2.72 -21.33 26.07
N GLU A 117 -3.14 -22.55 26.38
CA GLU A 117 -2.90 -23.75 25.56
C GLU A 117 -4.20 -24.43 25.15
N TYR A 118 -4.12 -25.20 24.05
CA TYR A 118 -5.21 -26.05 23.60
C TYR A 118 -5.55 -27.06 24.70
N THR A 119 -6.78 -27.00 25.20
CA THR A 119 -7.24 -27.90 26.24
C THR A 119 -8.06 -29.01 25.59
N ALA A 120 -7.42 -30.15 25.34
CA ALA A 120 -8.04 -31.31 24.67
C ALA A 120 -9.31 -31.82 25.37
N MET A 121 -9.46 -31.54 26.66
CA MET A 121 -10.60 -31.93 27.48
C MET A 121 -11.86 -31.08 27.21
N GLU A 122 -11.68 -29.85 26.72
CA GLU A 122 -12.77 -28.93 26.43
C GLU A 122 -12.88 -28.57 24.93
N GLY A 123 -11.89 -28.95 24.12
CA GLY A 123 -11.87 -28.73 22.67
C GLY A 123 -11.59 -27.30 22.25
N TYR A 124 -11.17 -26.41 23.15
CA TYR A 124 -10.94 -24.99 22.86
C TYR A 124 -9.57 -24.73 22.26
N PHE A 125 -9.53 -23.98 21.17
CA PHE A 125 -8.31 -23.32 20.71
C PHE A 125 -7.89 -22.23 21.71
N GLY A 126 -6.60 -22.20 22.05
CA GLY A 126 -6.03 -21.22 22.98
C GLY A 126 -5.62 -19.91 22.31
N THR A 127 -5.05 -19.02 23.11
CA THR A 127 -4.50 -17.72 22.71
C THR A 127 -3.50 -17.82 21.54
N ASN A 128 -2.64 -18.83 21.52
CA ASN A 128 -1.69 -19.05 20.42
C ASN A 128 -2.36 -19.23 19.05
N MET A 129 -3.47 -19.95 18.98
CA MET A 129 -4.20 -20.12 17.74
C MET A 129 -4.89 -18.82 17.32
N MET A 130 -5.34 -18.00 18.28
CA MET A 130 -5.87 -16.67 17.97
C MET A 130 -4.78 -15.73 17.45
N LYS A 131 -3.56 -15.79 18.02
CA LYS A 131 -2.39 -15.07 17.49
C LYS A 131 -2.11 -15.46 16.04
N ILE A 132 -2.11 -16.76 15.74
CA ILE A 132 -1.96 -17.28 14.37
C ILE A 132 -3.10 -16.75 13.48
N ALA A 133 -4.34 -16.82 13.94
CA ALA A 133 -5.50 -16.35 13.20
C ALA A 133 -5.36 -14.87 12.82
N ILE A 134 -4.99 -14.00 13.75
CA ILE A 134 -4.80 -12.57 13.48
C ILE A 134 -3.54 -12.37 12.59
N GLY A 135 -2.47 -13.12 12.85
CA GLY A 135 -1.21 -13.08 12.10
C GLY A 135 -1.32 -13.54 10.65
N LEU A 136 -2.31 -14.36 10.29
CA LEU A 136 -2.61 -14.70 8.89
C LEU A 136 -2.84 -13.45 8.03
N SER A 137 -3.26 -12.32 8.62
CA SER A 137 -3.36 -11.04 7.90
C SER A 137 -2.06 -10.60 7.23
N ALA A 138 -0.91 -10.84 7.87
CA ALA A 138 0.40 -10.57 7.30
C ALA A 138 0.67 -11.45 6.08
N GLY A 139 0.33 -12.74 6.16
CA GLY A 139 0.42 -13.67 5.04
C GLY A 139 -0.50 -13.30 3.88
N ILE A 140 -1.75 -12.92 4.19
CA ILE A 140 -2.74 -12.47 3.19
C ILE A 140 -2.25 -11.20 2.50
N PHE A 141 -1.70 -10.22 3.22
CA PHE A 141 -1.11 -9.01 2.62
C PHE A 141 0.04 -9.35 1.68
N ALA A 142 0.96 -10.21 2.14
CA ALA A 142 2.10 -10.65 1.35
C ALA A 142 1.67 -11.31 0.03
N LEU A 143 0.68 -12.21 0.09
CA LEU A 143 0.15 -12.90 -1.07
C LEU A 143 -0.69 -12.00 -1.97
N LEU A 144 -1.39 -11.01 -1.41
CA LEU A 144 -2.12 -10.00 -2.17
C LEU A 144 -1.16 -9.23 -3.09
N ILE A 145 0.01 -8.83 -2.58
CA ILE A 145 1.05 -8.18 -3.39
C ILE A 145 1.66 -9.16 -4.39
N ALA A 146 2.00 -10.38 -3.96
CA ALA A 146 2.60 -11.39 -4.84
C ALA A 146 1.66 -11.79 -6.00
N GLY A 147 0.35 -11.88 -5.77
CA GLY A 147 -0.66 -12.21 -6.78
C GLY A 147 -0.88 -11.12 -7.83
N HIS A 148 -0.34 -9.92 -7.60
CA HIS A 148 -0.33 -8.80 -8.54
C HIS A 148 1.07 -8.51 -9.10
N HIS A 149 2.08 -9.32 -8.77
CA HIS A 149 3.45 -9.12 -9.24
C HIS A 149 3.61 -9.48 -10.73
N ARG A 150 3.55 -8.47 -11.61
CA ARG A 150 3.74 -8.68 -13.05
C ARG A 150 5.22 -8.80 -13.41
N SER A 151 5.56 -9.83 -14.20
CA SER A 151 6.91 -10.07 -14.74
C SER A 151 7.51 -8.90 -15.54
N ARG A 152 6.71 -7.94 -16.01
CA ARG A 152 7.19 -6.75 -16.75
C ARG A 152 7.40 -5.48 -15.90
N ALA A 153 7.21 -5.54 -14.57
CA ALA A 153 7.51 -4.41 -13.70
C ALA A 153 9.02 -4.09 -13.75
N SER A 154 9.38 -2.79 -13.87
CA SER A 154 10.78 -2.34 -13.86
C SER A 154 11.46 -2.71 -12.54
N GLN A 155 12.79 -2.84 -12.54
CA GLN A 155 13.58 -3.26 -11.36
C GLN A 155 13.30 -2.40 -10.12
N ARG A 156 13.16 -1.08 -10.28
CA ARG A 156 12.83 -0.16 -9.19
C ARG A 156 11.45 -0.45 -8.58
N HIS A 157 10.50 -0.91 -9.39
CA HIS A 157 9.15 -1.24 -8.93
C HIS A 157 9.13 -2.50 -8.10
N ARG A 158 9.85 -3.54 -8.56
CA ARG A 158 9.95 -4.80 -7.81
C ARG A 158 10.60 -4.59 -6.45
N PHE A 159 11.58 -3.69 -6.39
CA PHE A 159 12.20 -3.30 -5.13
C PHE A 159 11.19 -2.61 -4.21
N CYS A 160 10.45 -1.60 -4.69
CA CYS A 160 9.43 -0.91 -3.91
C CYS A 160 8.33 -1.86 -3.39
N LEU A 161 7.80 -2.75 -4.24
CA LEU A 161 6.79 -3.73 -3.82
C LEU A 161 7.33 -4.69 -2.75
N LYS A 162 8.53 -5.21 -2.92
CA LYS A 162 9.15 -6.10 -1.94
C LYS A 162 9.42 -5.39 -0.62
N TRP A 163 9.93 -4.16 -0.69
CA TRP A 163 10.18 -3.35 0.49
C TRP A 163 8.88 -3.07 1.25
N MET A 164 7.82 -2.63 0.57
CA MET A 164 6.52 -2.38 1.19
C MET A 164 5.90 -3.67 1.75
N GLN A 165 6.00 -4.77 1.00
CA GLN A 165 5.55 -6.09 1.45
C GLN A 165 6.22 -6.49 2.76
N SER A 166 7.55 -6.47 2.80
CA SER A 166 8.30 -6.83 4.00
C SER A 166 7.99 -5.88 5.16
N HIS A 167 7.97 -4.58 4.92
CA HIS A 167 7.70 -3.58 5.94
C HIS A 167 6.33 -3.79 6.58
N VAL A 168 5.26 -3.87 5.79
CA VAL A 168 3.90 -4.06 6.31
C VAL A 168 3.73 -5.42 6.99
N VAL A 169 4.33 -6.48 6.47
CA VAL A 169 4.29 -7.81 7.13
C VAL A 169 4.85 -7.72 8.54
N PHE A 170 5.99 -7.03 8.74
CA PHE A 170 6.55 -6.84 10.07
C PHE A 170 5.66 -6.00 10.97
N GLU A 171 5.02 -4.95 10.46
CA GLU A 171 4.06 -4.13 11.23
C GLU A 171 2.82 -4.94 11.66
N LEU A 172 2.31 -5.80 10.79
CA LEU A 172 1.15 -6.66 11.09
C LEU A 172 1.51 -7.75 12.12
N LEU A 173 2.70 -8.34 12.03
CA LEU A 173 3.18 -9.29 13.04
C LEU A 173 3.42 -8.61 14.40
N ASP A 174 3.98 -7.40 14.41
CA ASP A 174 4.13 -6.59 15.62
C ASP A 174 2.76 -6.27 16.27
N THR A 175 1.71 -6.13 15.46
CA THR A 175 0.35 -5.93 15.95
C THR A 175 -0.20 -7.15 16.67
N VAL A 176 0.11 -8.36 16.20
CA VAL A 176 -0.28 -9.60 16.89
C VAL A 176 0.36 -9.67 18.27
N GLU A 177 1.65 -9.36 18.35
CA GLU A 177 2.35 -9.32 19.64
C GLU A 177 1.82 -8.21 20.54
N PHE A 178 1.50 -7.04 19.97
CA PHE A 178 0.96 -5.94 20.76
C PHE A 178 -0.40 -6.29 21.38
N LEU A 179 -1.24 -6.99 20.62
CA LEU A 179 -2.51 -7.53 21.12
C LEU A 179 -2.32 -8.66 22.13
N SER A 180 -1.24 -9.45 22.05
CA SER A 180 -1.04 -10.58 22.97
C SER A 180 -0.81 -10.17 24.41
N ILE A 181 -0.35 -8.94 24.64
CA ILE A 181 -0.22 -8.33 25.98
C ILE A 181 -1.55 -8.35 26.75
N LEU A 182 -2.68 -8.41 26.05
CA LEU A 182 -4.01 -8.44 26.65
C LEU A 182 -4.45 -9.84 27.12
N PHE A 183 -3.65 -10.88 26.86
CA PHE A 183 -3.92 -12.23 27.34
C PHE A 183 -3.48 -12.39 28.79
N ILE A 184 -4.43 -12.19 29.70
CA ILE A 184 -4.21 -12.37 31.15
C ILE A 184 -3.66 -13.77 31.46
N ASN A 185 -4.18 -14.80 30.79
CA ASN A 185 -3.80 -16.18 31.06
C ASN A 185 -2.37 -16.54 30.63
N GLU A 186 -1.74 -15.74 29.76
CA GLU A 186 -0.34 -15.92 29.38
C GLU A 186 0.58 -15.09 30.28
N ASP A 187 0.33 -13.78 30.36
CA ASP A 187 1.28 -12.84 30.97
C ASP A 187 0.99 -12.54 32.45
N GLN A 188 -0.12 -13.05 32.99
CA GLN A 188 -0.63 -12.74 34.34
C GLN A 188 -0.71 -11.22 34.60
N LEU A 189 -0.90 -10.45 33.54
CA LEU A 189 -0.80 -9.00 33.53
C LEU A 189 -2.20 -8.37 33.50
N LEU A 190 -2.52 -7.59 34.54
CA LEU A 190 -3.75 -6.81 34.59
C LEU A 190 -3.49 -5.40 34.07
N VAL A 191 -3.87 -5.17 32.82
CA VAL A 191 -3.70 -3.88 32.15
C VAL A 191 -4.88 -2.95 32.49
N PRO A 192 -4.65 -1.67 32.82
CA PRO A 192 -5.72 -0.70 33.04
C PRO A 192 -6.61 -0.55 31.80
N PHE A 193 -7.92 -0.35 32.02
CA PHE A 193 -8.92 -0.26 30.95
C PHE A 193 -8.58 0.76 29.85
N ALA A 194 -8.02 1.92 30.23
CA ALA A 194 -7.60 2.94 29.28
C ALA A 194 -6.45 2.46 28.36
N VAL A 195 -5.48 1.74 28.93
CA VAL A 195 -4.32 1.22 28.19
C VAL A 195 -4.74 0.09 27.27
N GLU A 196 -5.63 -0.79 27.73
CA GLU A 196 -6.23 -1.83 26.91
C GLU A 196 -6.99 -1.26 25.71
N ASN A 197 -7.84 -0.24 25.93
CA ASN A 197 -8.53 0.44 24.83
C ASN A 197 -7.54 1.04 23.83
N ALA A 198 -6.46 1.64 24.33
CA ALA A 198 -5.40 2.17 23.47
C ALA A 198 -4.73 1.06 22.66
N ILE A 199 -4.35 -0.07 23.27
CA ILE A 199 -3.75 -1.22 22.59
C ILE A 199 -4.65 -1.70 21.45
N ILE A 200 -5.94 -1.92 21.73
CA ILE A 200 -6.92 -2.37 20.72
C ILE A 200 -7.07 -1.32 19.62
N THR A 201 -7.22 -0.04 19.97
CA THR A 201 -7.44 1.05 19.01
C THR A 201 -6.27 1.20 18.05
N TYR A 202 -5.04 1.27 18.56
CA TYR A 202 -3.85 1.45 17.72
C TYR A 202 -3.54 0.18 16.91
N SER A 203 -3.85 -1.01 17.44
CA SER A 203 -3.79 -2.26 16.68
C SER A 203 -4.75 -2.26 15.49
N CYS A 204 -5.98 -1.81 15.73
CA CYS A 204 -7.01 -1.67 14.71
C CYS A 204 -6.60 -0.67 13.61
N LEU A 205 -6.02 0.48 13.99
CA LEU A 205 -5.47 1.44 13.04
C LEU A 205 -4.35 0.83 12.18
N ASN A 206 -3.45 0.06 12.78
CA ASN A 206 -2.35 -0.56 12.04
C ASN A 206 -2.82 -1.65 11.06
N LEU A 207 -3.93 -2.35 11.34
CA LEU A 207 -4.54 -3.28 10.38
C LEU A 207 -5.09 -2.58 9.12
N ILE A 208 -5.63 -1.37 9.29
CA ILE A 208 -6.21 -0.57 8.19
C ILE A 208 -5.12 0.13 7.38
N LEU A 209 -4.07 0.62 8.04
CA LEU A 209 -3.07 1.51 7.47
C LEU A 209 -2.45 1.07 6.12
N PRO A 210 -2.21 -0.23 5.84
CA PRO A 210 -1.65 -0.66 4.55
C PRO A 210 -2.52 -0.30 3.34
N PHE A 211 -3.81 0.02 3.55
CA PHE A 211 -4.68 0.62 2.54
C PHE A 211 -4.04 1.84 1.87
N VAL A 212 -3.41 2.73 2.63
CA VAL A 212 -2.85 3.99 2.11
C VAL A 212 -1.72 3.70 1.12
N GLY A 213 -0.80 2.79 1.47
CA GLY A 213 0.28 2.36 0.58
C GLY A 213 -0.22 1.62 -0.67
N LEU A 214 -1.22 0.74 -0.51
CA LEU A 214 -1.84 0.06 -1.65
C LEU A 214 -2.58 1.04 -2.58
N TYR A 215 -3.21 2.08 -2.03
CA TYR A 215 -3.86 3.11 -2.82
C TYR A 215 -2.85 3.92 -3.64
N GLN A 216 -1.71 4.30 -3.06
CA GLN A 216 -0.62 4.94 -3.80
C GLN A 216 -0.13 4.06 -4.96
N LEU A 217 0.06 2.76 -4.69
CA LEU A 217 0.49 1.79 -5.71
C LEU A 217 -0.56 1.54 -6.79
N SER A 218 -1.83 1.72 -6.48
CA SER A 218 -2.94 1.56 -7.44
C SER A 218 -3.22 2.84 -8.23
N SER A 219 -2.90 4.02 -7.72
CA SER A 219 -3.18 5.31 -8.38
C SER A 219 -2.05 5.75 -9.30
N VAL A 220 -0.81 5.34 -9.04
CA VAL A 220 0.35 5.77 -9.83
C VAL A 220 0.87 4.63 -10.72
N ASN A 221 0.96 4.89 -12.02
CA ASN A 221 1.78 4.08 -12.91
C ASN A 221 3.24 4.53 -12.83
N PHE A 222 3.99 3.97 -11.89
CA PHE A 222 5.42 4.23 -11.67
C PHE A 222 6.30 4.00 -12.92
N ALA A 223 5.77 3.33 -13.95
CA ALA A 223 6.46 3.08 -15.22
C ALA A 223 6.47 4.30 -16.15
N ARG A 224 5.57 5.27 -15.93
CA ARG A 224 5.39 6.46 -16.78
C ARG A 224 5.35 7.77 -15.98
N THR A 225 4.94 7.72 -14.71
CA THR A 225 4.76 8.91 -13.87
C THR A 225 5.56 8.75 -12.58
N LYS A 226 6.28 9.79 -12.17
CA LYS A 226 6.91 9.83 -10.84
C LYS A 226 5.78 9.79 -9.79
N PRO A 227 5.92 9.00 -8.70
CA PRO A 227 4.99 9.08 -7.59
C PRO A 227 4.95 10.49 -7.04
N ASN A 228 3.78 10.94 -6.61
CA ASN A 228 3.66 12.20 -5.88
C ASN A 228 4.39 12.05 -4.55
N GLU A 229 5.54 12.72 -4.41
CA GLU A 229 6.44 12.63 -3.27
C GLU A 229 5.76 13.11 -1.98
N ASN A 230 4.81 14.06 -2.10
CA ASN A 230 3.99 14.52 -0.99
C ASN A 230 3.15 13.38 -0.39
N PHE A 231 2.65 12.45 -1.22
CA PHE A 231 1.88 11.32 -0.72
C PHE A 231 2.74 10.36 0.11
N THR A 232 3.98 10.09 -0.31
CA THR A 232 4.90 9.26 0.46
C THR A 232 5.20 9.89 1.82
N ILE A 233 5.39 11.22 1.86
CA ILE A 233 5.56 11.98 3.11
C ILE A 233 4.34 11.78 4.03
N TYR A 234 3.12 11.94 3.51
CA TYR A 234 1.90 11.75 4.31
C TYR A 234 1.77 10.32 4.83
N GLN A 235 2.08 9.31 4.01
CA GLN A 235 2.03 7.91 4.44
C GLN A 235 3.04 7.63 5.55
N THR A 236 4.30 8.07 5.41
CA THR A 236 5.35 7.89 6.42
C THR A 236 4.98 8.62 7.73
N LEU A 237 4.45 9.84 7.64
CA LEU A 237 3.97 10.58 8.81
C LEU A 237 2.81 9.85 9.50
N LEU A 238 1.83 9.38 8.73
CA LEU A 238 0.66 8.69 9.27
C LEU A 238 1.09 7.41 10.00
N ALA A 239 1.97 6.60 9.41
CA ALA A 239 2.50 5.39 10.05
C ALA A 239 3.27 5.69 11.33
N THR A 240 4.10 6.75 11.31
CA THR A 240 4.91 7.12 12.47
C THR A 240 4.05 7.61 13.62
N VAL A 241 3.13 8.54 13.34
CA VAL A 241 2.32 9.21 14.36
C VAL A 241 1.18 8.32 14.87
N MET A 242 0.55 7.53 14.00
CA MET A 242 -0.61 6.73 14.39
C MET A 242 -0.26 5.33 14.91
N VAL A 243 0.95 4.82 14.64
CA VAL A 243 1.32 3.45 15.04
C VAL A 243 2.61 3.44 15.85
N ASN A 244 3.74 3.81 15.24
CA ASN A 244 5.04 3.60 15.88
C ASN A 244 5.22 4.40 17.19
N ILE A 245 4.83 5.68 17.20
CA ILE A 245 4.90 6.52 18.41
C ILE A 245 3.96 5.99 19.50
N PRO A 246 2.64 5.76 19.24
CA PRO A 246 1.74 5.19 20.24
C PRO A 246 2.20 3.83 20.78
N TYR A 247 2.64 2.91 19.92
CA TYR A 247 3.15 1.61 20.36
C TYR A 247 4.37 1.76 21.26
N LEU A 248 5.30 2.67 20.93
CA LEU A 248 6.46 2.95 21.77
C LEU A 248 6.03 3.51 23.14
N VAL A 249 5.17 4.53 23.17
CA VAL A 249 4.71 5.16 24.41
C VAL A 249 4.02 4.14 25.32
N ILE A 250 3.12 3.32 24.77
CA ILE A 250 2.41 2.29 25.54
C ILE A 250 3.39 1.24 26.07
N ARG A 251 4.34 0.77 25.24
CA ARG A 251 5.35 -0.21 25.67
C ARG A 251 6.27 0.34 26.77
N LEU A 252 6.67 1.61 26.68
CA LEU A 252 7.44 2.28 27.73
C LEU A 252 6.64 2.42 29.03
N TYR A 253 5.34 2.75 28.92
CA TYR A 253 4.44 2.80 30.07
C TYR A 253 4.30 1.43 30.76
N LEU A 254 4.08 0.36 29.98
CA LEU A 254 3.98 -1.02 30.49
C LEU A 254 5.29 -1.47 31.15
N TRP A 255 6.43 -1.14 30.54
CA TRP A 255 7.73 -1.45 31.11
C TRP A 255 7.96 -0.74 32.44
N HIS A 256 7.74 0.57 32.51
CA HIS A 256 8.01 1.35 33.70
C HIS A 256 7.03 1.07 34.85
N THR A 257 5.74 0.88 34.54
CA THR A 257 4.68 0.79 35.56
C THR A 257 4.38 -0.65 35.96
N LEU A 258 4.44 -1.58 35.01
CA LEU A 258 4.04 -2.97 35.23
C LEU A 258 5.22 -3.96 35.14
N ASN A 259 6.46 -3.47 34.96
CA ASN A 259 7.67 -4.29 34.77
C ASN A 259 7.58 -5.29 33.59
N PHE A 260 6.65 -5.07 32.66
CA PHE A 260 6.46 -5.93 31.50
C PHE A 260 7.36 -5.45 30.35
N THR A 261 8.36 -6.26 30.00
CA THR A 261 9.42 -5.82 29.08
C THR A 261 9.37 -6.55 27.75
N THR A 262 9.14 -5.81 26.68
CA THR A 262 9.22 -6.28 25.28
C THR A 262 10.32 -5.51 24.53
N ALA A 263 11.56 -5.64 25.00
CA ALA A 263 12.69 -4.81 24.56
C ALA A 263 12.92 -4.82 23.03
N LEU A 264 12.78 -5.97 22.37
CA LEU A 264 12.93 -6.07 20.90
C LEU A 264 11.91 -5.20 20.16
N PHE A 265 10.68 -5.17 20.65
CA PHE A 265 9.59 -4.42 20.04
C PHE A 265 9.66 -2.92 20.37
N ILE A 266 10.20 -2.55 21.53
CA ILE A 266 10.59 -1.16 21.84
C ILE A 266 11.66 -0.68 20.85
N MET A 267 12.71 -1.47 20.65
CA MET A 267 13.80 -1.13 19.72
C MET A 267 13.31 -1.04 18.27
N LYS A 268 12.44 -1.94 17.83
CA LYS A 268 11.82 -1.89 16.50
C LYS A 268 11.11 -0.56 16.28
N ASN A 269 10.25 -0.13 17.20
CA ASN A 269 9.50 1.12 17.05
C ASN A 269 10.43 2.34 17.09
N PHE A 270 11.44 2.32 17.95
CA PHE A 270 12.44 3.38 18.00
C PHE A 270 13.20 3.51 16.67
N ILE A 271 13.69 2.40 16.12
CA ILE A 271 14.37 2.36 14.81
C ILE A 271 13.42 2.85 13.70
N ALA A 272 12.17 2.42 13.71
CA ALA A 272 11.17 2.86 12.73
C ALA A 272 10.96 4.38 12.78
N ILE A 273 10.81 4.96 13.97
CA ILE A 273 10.64 6.41 14.16
C ILE A 273 11.87 7.17 13.65
N VAL A 274 13.08 6.76 14.04
CA VAL A 274 14.33 7.39 13.59
C VAL A 274 14.49 7.27 12.07
N GLY A 275 14.17 6.10 11.51
CA GLY A 275 14.17 5.87 10.06
C GLY A 275 13.21 6.79 9.32
N SER A 276 11.98 6.95 9.83
CA SER A 276 10.98 7.86 9.26
C SER A 276 11.43 9.32 9.33
N PHE A 277 12.04 9.77 10.44
CA PHE A 277 12.60 11.13 10.51
C PHE A 277 13.75 11.34 9.52
N TRP A 278 14.61 10.33 9.35
CA TRP A 278 15.69 10.40 8.36
C TRP A 278 15.15 10.50 6.93
N GLU A 279 14.14 9.70 6.62
CA GLU A 279 13.45 9.72 5.33
C GLU A 279 12.80 11.08 5.07
N LEU A 280 12.04 11.62 6.05
CA LEU A 280 11.41 12.93 5.95
C LEU A 280 12.43 14.06 5.75
N ARG A 281 13.55 14.02 6.49
CA ARG A 281 14.64 15.00 6.32
C ARG A 281 15.21 15.00 4.90
N MET A 282 15.25 13.85 4.24
CA MET A 282 15.72 13.74 2.86
C MET A 282 14.70 14.30 1.86
N PHE A 283 13.41 14.05 2.05
CA PHE A 283 12.36 14.42 1.10
C PHE A 283 11.91 15.88 1.20
N ILE A 284 11.82 16.46 2.41
CA ILE A 284 11.39 17.86 2.61
C ILE A 284 12.14 18.88 1.73
N PRO A 285 13.50 18.90 1.70
CA PRO A 285 14.22 19.87 0.87
C PRO A 285 14.13 19.60 -0.63
N TYR A 286 13.74 18.39 -1.04
CA TYR A 286 13.52 18.06 -2.44
C TYR A 286 12.14 18.57 -2.91
N CYS A 287 11.08 18.35 -2.11
CA CYS A 287 9.75 18.91 -2.38
C CYS A 287 9.77 20.44 -2.43
N ALA A 288 10.46 21.09 -1.47
CA ALA A 288 10.57 22.54 -1.44
C ALA A 288 11.19 23.13 -2.73
N ARG A 289 12.17 22.44 -3.33
CA ARG A 289 12.76 22.88 -4.61
C ARG A 289 11.86 22.60 -5.81
N ALA A 290 11.11 21.49 -5.79
CA ALA A 290 10.18 21.16 -6.87
C ALA A 290 9.05 22.20 -6.97
N GLU A 291 8.53 22.67 -5.83
CA GLU A 291 7.52 23.74 -5.80
C GLU A 291 8.08 25.09 -6.30
N GLU A 292 9.35 25.40 -6.02
CA GLU A 292 10.04 26.59 -6.55
C GLU A 292 10.29 26.54 -8.08
N GLU A 293 10.43 25.34 -8.65
CA GLU A 293 10.60 25.14 -10.10
C GLU A 293 9.26 25.15 -10.84
N GLU A 294 8.20 24.59 -10.24
CA GLU A 294 6.85 24.54 -10.83
C GLU A 294 6.12 25.90 -10.73
N GLY A 295 6.40 26.71 -9.70
CA GLY A 295 5.93 28.09 -9.59
C GLY A 295 6.65 29.09 -10.51
N ARG A 296 7.67 28.65 -11.27
CA ARG A 296 8.41 29.46 -12.22
C ARG A 296 7.83 29.25 -13.62
N ASP A 297 6.72 29.92 -13.89
CA ASP A 297 5.94 29.89 -15.13
C ASP A 297 6.83 29.91 -16.42
N PRO A 298 6.63 29.02 -17.41
CA PRO A 298 7.38 29.03 -18.66
C PRO A 298 7.08 30.23 -19.58
N GLU A 299 6.06 31.05 -19.30
CA GLU A 299 5.70 32.22 -20.13
C GLU A 299 6.82 33.28 -20.23
N GLY A 300 7.75 33.30 -19.28
CA GLY A 300 8.92 34.19 -19.33
C GLY A 300 10.04 33.75 -20.28
N LYS A 301 10.09 32.45 -20.64
CA LYS A 301 11.10 31.94 -21.57
C LYS A 301 10.69 32.18 -23.03
N GLU A 302 9.42 32.00 -23.35
CA GLU A 302 8.91 32.18 -24.71
C GLU A 302 8.98 33.66 -25.15
N THR A 303 8.69 34.60 -24.24
CA THR A 303 8.81 36.04 -24.52
C THR A 303 10.26 36.53 -24.62
N THR A 304 11.22 35.81 -24.05
CA THR A 304 12.65 36.18 -24.13
C THR A 304 13.26 35.66 -25.42
N GLU A 305 12.94 34.42 -25.84
CA GLU A 305 13.38 33.88 -27.14
C GLU A 305 12.75 34.59 -28.34
N LEU A 306 11.45 34.96 -28.28
CA LEU A 306 10.81 35.79 -29.31
C LEU A 306 11.39 37.21 -29.37
N LYS A 307 11.86 37.77 -28.25
CA LYS A 307 12.54 39.09 -28.22
C LYS A 307 13.98 39.02 -28.72
N SER A 308 14.70 37.91 -28.52
CA SER A 308 16.04 37.73 -29.11
C SER A 308 15.97 37.50 -30.62
N LEU A 309 14.99 36.72 -31.10
CA LEU A 309 14.78 36.49 -32.54
C LEU A 309 14.36 37.76 -33.29
N ARG A 310 13.50 38.60 -32.70
CA ARG A 310 13.14 39.92 -33.28
C ARG A 310 14.33 40.90 -33.31
N LYS A 311 15.26 40.79 -32.34
CA LYS A 311 16.48 41.62 -32.33
C LYS A 311 17.50 41.19 -33.39
N GLU A 312 17.57 39.90 -33.71
CA GLU A 312 18.43 39.41 -34.80
C GLU A 312 17.89 39.83 -36.18
N GLU A 313 16.58 39.79 -36.41
CA GLU A 313 15.96 40.28 -37.66
C GLU A 313 16.15 41.80 -37.89
N GLU A 314 16.09 42.61 -36.82
CA GLU A 314 16.35 44.06 -36.92
C GLU A 314 17.83 44.41 -37.15
N THR A 315 18.76 43.48 -36.87
CA THR A 315 20.19 43.70 -37.09
C THR A 315 20.65 43.26 -38.49
N GLU A 316 19.88 42.40 -39.18
CA GLU A 316 20.24 41.87 -40.51
C GLU A 316 19.66 42.69 -41.68
N THR A 317 18.87 43.73 -41.40
CA THR A 317 18.28 44.60 -42.43
C THR A 317 19.06 45.91 -42.59
N ASP A 318 20.35 45.82 -42.93
CA ASP A 318 21.12 46.97 -43.43
C ASP A 318 20.80 47.17 -44.94
N PRO A 319 20.24 48.32 -45.38
CA PRO A 319 19.87 48.55 -46.77
C PRO A 319 21.04 48.69 -47.76
N SER A 320 22.29 48.53 -47.30
CA SER A 320 23.50 48.81 -48.08
C SER A 320 23.88 47.78 -49.15
N LEU A 321 23.31 46.57 -49.16
CA LEU A 321 23.71 45.50 -50.10
C LEU A 321 22.54 44.99 -50.95
N ARG A 322 22.08 45.83 -51.89
CA ARG A 322 21.43 45.34 -53.11
C ARG A 322 22.09 45.97 -54.32
N LEU A 323 23.14 45.33 -54.83
CA LEU A 323 23.56 45.55 -56.21
C LEU A 323 24.10 44.26 -56.84
N GLN A 324 23.53 43.95 -57.99
CA GLN A 324 24.03 43.11 -59.09
C GLN A 324 23.95 41.58 -58.96
N ILE A 325 22.91 41.02 -59.59
CA ILE A 325 23.07 39.82 -60.45
C ILE A 325 22.36 40.11 -61.78
N PRO A 326 23.04 40.00 -62.93
CA PRO A 326 22.47 40.30 -64.24
C PRO A 326 21.59 39.17 -64.76
N ALA A 327 20.59 39.56 -65.55
CA ALA A 327 19.80 38.69 -66.39
C ALA A 327 20.63 38.22 -67.62
N SER A 328 20.51 36.94 -67.98
CA SER A 328 20.73 36.49 -69.35
C SER A 328 19.97 35.20 -69.62
N ASP A 329 19.18 35.27 -70.70
CA ASP A 329 18.38 34.25 -71.35
C ASP A 329 19.13 32.99 -71.80
N SER A 330 18.40 31.87 -71.92
CA SER A 330 18.15 31.11 -73.17
C SER A 330 17.84 29.63 -72.83
N PHE A 331 16.63 29.13 -73.11
CA PHE A 331 16.31 28.18 -74.22
C PHE A 331 17.45 27.19 -74.53
N ASP A 332 17.29 25.86 -74.55
CA ASP A 332 16.28 25.08 -75.26
C ASP A 332 16.39 23.58 -74.86
N LYS A 333 15.27 22.86 -75.03
CA LYS A 333 15.05 21.41 -75.35
C LYS A 333 16.14 20.35 -75.05
N ILE A 334 15.70 19.20 -74.52
CA ILE A 334 15.46 17.95 -75.29
C ILE A 334 14.81 16.89 -74.38
N SER A 335 13.78 16.27 -74.93
CA SER A 335 13.08 15.07 -74.48
C SER A 335 13.82 13.78 -74.87
N ALA A 336 13.87 12.80 -73.97
CA ALA A 336 13.63 11.37 -74.22
C ALA A 336 13.72 10.60 -72.89
#